data_AF-A0A3L6RQ11-F1
#
_entry.id   AF-A0A3L6RQ11-F1
#
_cell.length_a   1.000
_cell.length_b   1.000
_cell.length_c   1.000
_cell.angle_alpha   90.00
_cell.angle_beta   90.00
_cell.angle_gamma   90.00
#
_symmetry.space_group_name_H-M   'P 1'
#
loop_
_entity.id
_entity.type
_entity.pdbx_description
1 polymer ?
#
loop_
_entity_poly.entity_id
_entity_poly.type
_entity_poly.pdbx_seq_one_letter_code
_entity_poly.pdbx_strand_id
1 'polypeptide(L)'
;MAECGAARETVVQFGDAARLGSRALVADPALQVSLLRLAVFLFKHANSREYEQSTAGKEDKGAVAEQRMPMLRSWLPLLCRGSTGTDAPVLTGRERAEMVVVLENLIDKLSWEQREEVLSLWLHHFAACPDTDWPNLESCYTRWYAESRRLLA
;
A
#
# COMPACT_ATOMS: atom_id res chain seq x y z
N MET A 1 10.83 13.15 11.35
CA MET A 1 10.74 12.90 9.89
C MET A 1 9.97 13.99 9.17
N ALA A 2 8.71 14.27 9.52
CA ALA A 2 7.96 15.41 8.95
C ALA A 2 8.63 16.77 9.26
N GLU A 3 9.15 16.95 10.48
CA GLU A 3 9.84 18.19 10.90
C GLU A 3 11.22 18.40 10.24
N CYS A 4 11.81 17.37 9.65
CA CYS A 4 13.16 17.44 9.06
C CYS A 4 13.13 17.66 7.53
N GLY A 5 11.95 17.79 6.90
CA GLY A 5 11.82 17.94 5.45
C GLY A 5 12.14 16.69 4.61
N ALA A 6 12.71 15.64 5.20
CA ALA A 6 13.13 14.40 4.52
C ALA A 6 11.99 13.39 4.26
N ALA A 7 10.75 13.76 4.58
CA ALA A 7 9.64 12.82 4.58
C ALA A 7 9.28 12.33 3.17
N ARG A 8 9.41 13.19 2.14
CA ARG A 8 9.23 12.81 0.74
C ARG A 8 10.28 11.81 0.27
N GLU A 9 11.56 12.12 0.53
CA GLU A 9 12.67 11.25 0.15
C GLU A 9 12.55 9.87 0.81
N THR A 10 12.12 9.84 2.07
CA THR A 10 11.87 8.59 2.81
C THR A 10 10.82 7.73 2.10
N VAL A 11 9.71 8.33 1.64
CA VAL A 11 8.65 7.61 0.92
C VAL A 11 9.17 7.02 -0.40
N VAL A 12 9.95 7.80 -1.16
CA VAL A 12 10.55 7.34 -2.43
C VAL A 12 11.53 6.19 -2.18
N GLN A 13 12.50 6.38 -1.29
CA GLN A 13 13.48 5.33 -0.95
C GLN A 13 12.82 4.06 -0.42
N PHE A 14 11.75 4.22 0.38
CA PHE A 14 10.99 3.09 0.86
C PHE A 14 10.29 2.37 -0.31
N GLY A 15 9.64 3.09 -1.21
CA GLY A 15 9.04 2.52 -2.42
C GLY A 15 10.04 1.74 -3.28
N ASP A 16 11.25 2.26 -3.45
CA ASP A 16 12.32 1.65 -4.26
C ASP A 16 12.96 0.43 -3.59
N ALA A 17 12.71 0.19 -2.30
CA ALA A 17 13.26 -0.92 -1.54
C ALA A 17 12.55 -2.27 -1.80
N ALA A 18 12.24 -2.61 -3.05
CA ALA A 18 11.52 -3.83 -3.45
C ALA A 18 12.18 -5.13 -2.95
N ARG A 19 13.51 -5.18 -2.92
CA ARG A 19 14.25 -6.31 -2.37
C ARG A 19 14.05 -6.45 -0.87
N LEU A 20 13.93 -5.34 -0.13
CA LEU A 20 13.64 -5.37 1.29
C LEU A 20 12.20 -5.80 1.53
N GLY A 21 11.24 -5.24 0.78
CA GLY A 21 9.83 -5.62 0.86
C GLY A 21 9.59 -7.12 0.63
N SER A 22 10.23 -7.71 -0.38
CA SER A 22 10.14 -9.16 -0.62
C SER A 22 10.81 -10.00 0.47
N ARG A 23 11.95 -9.56 1.01
CA ARG A 23 12.62 -10.24 2.14
C ARG A 23 11.85 -10.13 3.45
N ALA A 24 11.08 -9.06 3.64
CA ALA A 24 10.25 -8.86 4.83
C ALA A 24 9.21 -9.98 5.01
N LEU A 25 8.74 -10.60 3.91
CA LEU A 25 7.78 -11.71 3.94
C LEU A 25 8.31 -12.97 4.65
N VAL A 26 9.63 -13.14 4.70
CA VAL A 26 10.31 -14.30 5.28
C VAL A 26 11.25 -13.89 6.43
N ALA A 27 11.15 -12.64 6.89
CA ALA A 27 11.89 -12.16 8.03
C ALA A 27 11.42 -12.85 9.32
N ASP A 28 12.24 -12.78 10.37
CA ASP A 28 11.79 -13.20 11.70
C ASP A 28 10.55 -12.39 12.14
N PRO A 29 9.67 -12.94 12.98
CA PRO A 29 8.40 -12.28 13.32
C PRO A 29 8.55 -10.88 13.90
N ALA A 30 9.56 -10.63 14.73
CA ALA A 30 9.75 -9.32 15.36
C ALA A 30 10.17 -8.24 14.34
N LEU A 31 11.07 -8.59 13.42
CA LEU A 31 11.46 -7.72 12.32
C LEU A 31 10.32 -7.51 11.33
N GLN A 32 9.58 -8.57 10.98
CA GLN A 32 8.42 -8.47 10.09
C GLN A 32 7.36 -7.52 10.65
N VAL A 33 7.05 -7.62 11.94
CA VAL A 33 6.15 -6.69 12.66
C VAL A 33 6.63 -5.25 12.57
N SER A 34 7.92 -5.01 12.79
CA SER A 34 8.51 -3.67 12.75
C SER A 34 8.43 -3.07 11.35
N LEU A 35 8.72 -3.87 10.32
CA LEU A 35 8.63 -3.47 8.92
C LEU A 35 7.18 -3.21 8.50
N LEU A 36 6.22 -4.02 8.97
CA LEU A 36 4.79 -3.81 8.70
C LEU A 36 4.32 -2.48 9.30
N ARG A 37 4.68 -2.19 10.56
CA ARG A 37 4.34 -0.91 11.21
C ARG A 37 4.96 0.29 10.47
N LEU A 38 6.19 0.15 10.01
CA LEU A 38 6.86 1.16 9.18
C LEU A 38 6.12 1.36 7.85
N ALA A 39 5.73 0.28 7.18
CA ALA A 39 4.96 0.34 5.94
C ALA A 39 3.63 1.10 6.14
N VAL A 40 2.86 0.75 7.18
CA VAL A 40 1.62 1.43 7.55
C VAL A 40 1.84 2.93 7.77
N PHE A 41 2.86 3.28 8.54
CA PHE A 41 3.21 4.68 8.79
C PHE A 41 3.51 5.44 7.50
N LEU A 42 4.31 4.85 6.61
CA LEU A 42 4.73 5.50 5.37
C LEU A 42 3.61 5.57 4.33
N PHE A 43 2.71 4.58 4.26
CA PHE A 43 1.51 4.67 3.43
C PHE A 43 0.57 5.79 3.89
N LYS A 44 0.37 5.94 5.21
CA LYS A 44 -0.38 7.09 5.76
C LYS A 44 0.26 8.42 5.34
N HIS A 45 1.59 8.50 5.37
CA HIS A 45 2.32 9.68 4.95
C HIS A 45 2.20 9.96 3.44
N ALA A 46 2.35 8.95 2.59
CA ALA A 46 2.21 9.07 1.14
C ALA A 46 0.80 9.48 0.66
N ASN A 47 -0.21 9.26 1.52
CA ASN A 47 -1.59 9.69 1.28
C ASN A 47 -1.95 11.05 1.94
N SER A 48 -1.01 11.68 2.66
CA SER A 48 -1.25 12.94 3.36
C SER A 48 -1.32 14.14 2.41
N ARG A 49 -2.06 15.19 2.81
CA ARG A 49 -2.11 16.46 2.06
C ARG A 49 -0.75 17.15 1.99
N GLU A 50 0.05 17.03 3.03
CA GLU A 50 1.42 17.58 3.11
C GLU A 50 2.30 16.99 2.01
N TYR A 51 2.21 15.67 1.81
CA TYR A 51 2.91 14.99 0.73
C TYR A 51 2.48 15.52 -0.64
N GLU A 52 1.18 15.67 -0.89
CA GLU A 52 0.66 16.21 -2.16
C GLU A 52 1.05 17.67 -2.40
N GLN A 53 1.04 18.51 -1.36
CA GLN A 53 1.47 19.91 -1.46
C GLN A 53 2.97 20.03 -1.75
N SER A 54 3.80 19.13 -1.22
CA SER A 54 5.22 19.07 -1.54
C SER A 54 5.50 18.71 -3.02
N THR A 55 4.52 18.15 -3.72
CA THR A 55 4.58 17.83 -5.16
C THR A 55 3.93 18.89 -6.06
N ALA A 56 2.95 19.64 -5.55
CA ALA A 56 2.16 20.61 -6.31
C ALA A 56 2.95 21.80 -6.89
N GLY A 57 4.17 22.05 -6.40
CA GLY A 57 5.06 23.10 -6.91
C GLY A 57 5.95 22.69 -8.10
N LYS A 58 6.01 21.39 -8.46
CA LYS A 58 6.95 20.88 -9.48
C LYS A 58 6.38 19.82 -10.44
N GLU A 59 5.26 19.18 -10.12
CA GLU A 59 4.88 17.92 -10.76
C GLU A 59 3.36 17.80 -11.00
N ASP A 60 3.00 17.26 -12.18
CA ASP A 60 1.62 16.96 -12.58
C ASP A 60 1.00 15.86 -11.68
N LYS A 61 -0.33 15.78 -11.58
CA LYS A 61 -1.04 14.74 -10.78
C LYS A 61 -0.58 13.33 -11.13
N GLY A 62 -0.16 13.08 -12.38
CA GLY A 62 0.41 11.81 -12.82
C GLY A 62 1.72 11.43 -12.12
N ALA A 63 2.60 12.39 -11.82
CA ALA A 63 3.90 12.13 -11.19
C ALA A 63 3.78 11.68 -9.71
N VAL A 64 2.72 12.11 -9.02
CA VAL A 64 2.41 11.65 -7.65
C VAL A 64 1.93 10.20 -7.66
N ALA A 65 1.12 9.82 -8.66
CA ALA A 65 0.68 8.43 -8.84
C ALA A 65 1.86 7.51 -9.15
N GLU A 66 2.78 7.94 -10.03
CA GLU A 66 4.02 7.22 -10.33
C GLU A 66 4.90 7.00 -9.09
N GLN A 67 4.96 7.95 -8.15
CA GLN A 67 5.71 7.80 -6.89
C GLN A 67 5.07 6.82 -5.89
N ARG A 68 3.76 6.59 -5.99
CA ARG A 68 3.02 5.67 -5.10
C ARG A 68 3.08 4.22 -5.56
N MET A 69 3.25 3.99 -6.86
CA MET A 69 3.30 2.64 -7.43
C MET A 69 4.46 1.78 -6.86
N PRO A 70 5.70 2.26 -6.75
CA PRO A 70 6.78 1.50 -6.10
C PRO A 70 6.43 1.08 -4.67
N MET A 71 5.77 1.95 -3.89
CA MET A 71 5.34 1.57 -2.54
C MET A 71 4.33 0.42 -2.56
N LEU A 72 3.29 0.52 -3.39
CA LEU A 72 2.25 -0.50 -3.50
C LEU A 72 2.85 -1.83 -3.96
N ARG A 73 3.69 -1.82 -5.01
CA ARG A 73 4.37 -3.02 -5.51
C ARG A 73 5.26 -3.67 -4.46
N SER A 74 6.07 -2.87 -3.76
CA SER A 74 7.09 -3.37 -2.84
C SER A 74 6.51 -3.84 -1.50
N TRP A 75 5.44 -3.21 -1.00
CA TRP A 75 5.02 -3.35 0.40
C TRP A 75 3.59 -3.84 0.61
N LEU A 76 2.70 -3.77 -0.39
CA LEU A 76 1.37 -4.40 -0.29
C LEU A 76 1.43 -5.91 -0.01
N PRO A 77 2.39 -6.69 -0.58
CA PRO A 77 2.51 -8.10 -0.24
C PRO A 77 2.72 -8.33 1.26
N LEU A 78 3.50 -7.46 1.92
CA LEU A 78 3.75 -7.55 3.36
C LEU A 78 2.49 -7.26 4.17
N LEU A 79 1.64 -6.33 3.73
CA LEU A 79 0.36 -6.10 4.39
C LEU A 79 -0.55 -7.33 4.28
N CYS A 80 -0.59 -7.97 3.11
CA CYS A 80 -1.42 -9.16 2.90
C CYS A 80 -0.93 -10.38 3.69
N ARG A 81 0.40 -10.58 3.81
CA ARG A 81 0.97 -11.83 4.31
C ARG A 81 1.68 -11.72 5.65
N GLY A 82 2.10 -10.53 6.07
CA GLY A 82 2.98 -10.31 7.23
C GLY A 82 2.30 -10.35 8.60
N SER A 83 1.05 -10.83 8.67
CA SER A 83 0.31 -10.95 9.94
C SER A 83 0.04 -12.40 10.36
N THR A 84 0.57 -13.38 9.63
CA THR A 84 0.49 -14.80 10.00
C THR A 84 1.62 -15.16 10.96
N GLY A 85 1.30 -15.42 12.23
CA GLY A 85 2.22 -16.10 13.17
C GLY A 85 2.61 -15.36 14.45
N THR A 86 1.97 -14.26 14.83
CA THR A 86 2.20 -13.59 16.13
C THR A 86 1.03 -13.80 17.09
N ASP A 87 1.31 -14.13 18.35
CA ASP A 87 0.28 -14.36 19.40
C ASP A 87 -0.59 -13.12 19.69
N ALA A 88 -0.10 -11.93 19.30
CA ALA A 88 -0.81 -10.66 19.45
C ALA A 88 -1.05 -10.01 18.07
N PRO A 89 -2.18 -9.32 17.88
CA PRO A 89 -2.47 -8.59 16.66
C PRO A 89 -1.48 -7.43 16.50
N VAL A 90 -0.75 -7.41 15.38
CA VAL A 90 0.25 -6.36 15.05
C VAL A 90 -0.35 -4.96 15.02
N LEU A 91 -1.58 -4.89 14.50
CA LEU A 91 -2.44 -3.73 14.36
C LEU A 91 -3.80 -4.07 14.98
N THR A 92 -4.39 -3.11 15.69
CA THR A 92 -5.78 -3.18 16.14
C THR A 92 -6.76 -3.23 14.96
N GLY A 93 -7.98 -3.72 15.19
CA GLY A 93 -9.03 -3.73 14.15
C GLY A 93 -9.31 -2.33 13.59
N ARG A 94 -9.22 -1.29 14.44
CA ARG A 94 -9.33 0.11 14.01
C ARG A 94 -8.19 0.53 13.08
N GLU A 95 -6.94 0.25 13.44
CA GLU A 95 -5.78 0.58 12.60
C GLU A 95 -5.83 -0.16 11.27
N ARG A 96 -6.29 -1.42 11.26
CA ARG A 96 -6.53 -2.20 10.05
C ARG A 96 -7.56 -1.53 9.13
N ALA A 97 -8.69 -1.10 9.67
CA ALA A 97 -9.75 -0.42 8.92
C ALA A 97 -9.28 0.95 8.38
N GLU A 98 -8.59 1.74 9.21
CA GLU A 98 -7.98 3.00 8.76
C GLU A 98 -7.00 2.78 7.62
N MET A 99 -6.20 1.71 7.69
CA MET A 99 -5.22 1.40 6.65
C MET A 99 -5.88 0.96 5.34
N VAL A 100 -7.00 0.22 5.39
CA VAL A 100 -7.80 -0.07 4.19
C VAL A 100 -8.23 1.22 3.52
N VAL A 101 -8.81 2.17 4.26
CA VAL A 101 -9.23 3.47 3.71
C VAL A 101 -8.04 4.24 3.10
N VAL A 102 -6.85 4.16 3.69
CA VAL A 102 -5.63 4.78 3.12
C VAL A 102 -5.26 4.14 1.79
N LEU A 103 -5.28 2.81 1.69
CA LEU A 103 -5.00 2.09 0.45
C LEU A 103 -6.02 2.40 -0.64
N GLU A 104 -7.32 2.39 -0.32
CA GLU A 104 -8.38 2.72 -1.27
C GLU A 104 -8.20 4.13 -1.84
N ASN A 105 -7.91 5.12 -0.98
CA ASN A 105 -7.65 6.49 -1.40
C ASN A 105 -6.39 6.62 -2.29
N LEU A 106 -5.36 5.81 -2.04
CA LEU A 106 -4.18 5.78 -2.90
C LEU A 106 -4.51 5.18 -4.26
N ILE A 107 -5.22 4.05 -4.29
CA ILE A 107 -5.63 3.33 -5.50
C ILE A 107 -6.57 4.20 -6.36
N ASP A 108 -7.52 4.91 -5.75
CA ASP A 108 -8.45 5.79 -6.45
C ASP A 108 -7.74 6.98 -7.15
N LYS A 109 -6.48 7.27 -6.81
CA LYS A 109 -5.67 8.32 -7.47
C LYS A 109 -4.78 7.79 -8.61
N LEU A 110 -4.73 6.48 -8.82
CA LEU A 110 -3.92 5.84 -9.87
C LEU A 110 -4.62 5.87 -11.24
N SER A 111 -3.83 5.73 -12.31
CA SER A 111 -4.34 5.50 -13.66
C SER A 111 -5.04 4.14 -13.75
N TRP A 112 -5.81 3.93 -14.82
CA TRP A 112 -6.53 2.67 -15.05
C TRP A 112 -5.61 1.44 -14.99
N GLU A 113 -4.51 1.47 -15.76
CA GLU A 113 -3.54 0.37 -15.83
C GLU A 113 -2.85 0.12 -14.49
N GLN A 114 -2.50 1.19 -13.79
CA GLN A 114 -1.90 1.11 -12.45
C GLN A 114 -2.86 0.49 -11.43
N ARG A 115 -4.16 0.83 -11.48
CA ARG A 115 -5.17 0.21 -10.61
C ARG A 115 -5.29 -1.28 -10.89
N GLU A 116 -5.36 -1.67 -12.15
CA GLU A 116 -5.40 -3.09 -12.55
C GLU A 116 -4.21 -3.86 -11.99
N GLU A 117 -3.01 -3.30 -12.11
CA GLU A 117 -1.79 -3.93 -11.59
C GLU A 117 -1.84 -4.10 -10.07
N VAL A 118 -2.18 -3.05 -9.32
CA VAL A 118 -2.23 -3.08 -7.85
C VAL A 118 -3.31 -4.03 -7.35
N LEU A 119 -4.49 -4.02 -7.98
CA LEU A 119 -5.60 -4.89 -7.61
C LEU A 119 -5.31 -6.36 -7.93
N SER A 120 -4.62 -6.63 -9.04
CA SER A 120 -4.15 -7.98 -9.38
C SER A 120 -3.10 -8.47 -8.38
N LEU A 121 -2.14 -7.61 -8.01
CA LEU A 121 -1.13 -7.91 -6.99
C LEU A 121 -1.77 -8.20 -5.63
N TRP A 122 -2.71 -7.35 -5.21
CA TRP A 122 -3.48 -7.55 -3.99
C TRP A 122 -4.19 -8.91 -4.01
N LEU A 123 -4.98 -9.19 -5.06
CA LEU A 123 -5.77 -10.42 -5.15
C LEU A 123 -4.87 -11.66 -5.09
N HIS A 124 -3.73 -11.63 -5.78
CA HIS A 124 -2.74 -12.71 -5.73
C HIS A 124 -2.24 -12.98 -4.30
N HIS A 125 -1.86 -11.94 -3.56
CA HIS A 125 -1.34 -12.11 -2.21
C HIS A 125 -2.41 -12.37 -1.15
N PHE A 126 -3.59 -11.76 -1.30
CA PHE A 126 -4.73 -11.94 -0.42
C PHE A 126 -5.25 -13.38 -0.50
N ALA A 127 -5.46 -13.91 -1.72
CA ALA A 127 -5.94 -15.28 -1.93
C ALA A 127 -4.92 -16.35 -1.48
N ALA A 128 -3.64 -16.02 -1.39
CA ALA A 128 -2.59 -16.93 -0.95
C ALA A 128 -2.54 -17.12 0.59
N CYS A 129 -3.29 -16.33 1.36
CA CYS A 129 -3.32 -16.39 2.82
C CYS A 129 -4.75 -16.63 3.31
N PRO A 130 -5.21 -17.89 3.44
CA PRO A 130 -6.58 -18.21 3.81
C PRO A 130 -6.96 -17.77 5.24
N ASP A 131 -5.98 -17.58 6.11
CA ASP A 131 -6.18 -17.25 7.52
C ASP A 131 -6.26 -15.73 7.80
N THR A 132 -6.12 -14.88 6.77
CA THR A 132 -6.20 -13.41 6.93
C THR A 132 -7.24 -12.83 5.98
N ASP A 133 -8.11 -11.99 6.53
CA ASP A 133 -9.10 -11.19 5.81
C ASP A 133 -8.59 -9.76 5.55
N TRP A 134 -7.29 -9.51 5.73
CA TRP A 134 -6.70 -8.17 5.68
C TRP A 134 -5.47 -8.06 4.76
N PRO A 135 -5.30 -6.93 4.05
CA PRO A 135 -6.25 -5.82 3.89
C PRO A 135 -7.38 -6.20 2.92
N ASN A 136 -8.64 -5.94 3.28
CA ASN A 136 -9.77 -6.19 2.39
C ASN A 136 -9.96 -5.01 1.42
N LEU A 137 -9.60 -5.20 0.15
CA LEU A 137 -9.79 -4.24 -0.94
C LEU A 137 -10.88 -4.68 -1.95
N GLU A 138 -11.76 -5.59 -1.55
CA GLU A 138 -12.83 -6.14 -2.39
C GLU A 138 -13.73 -5.05 -2.98
N SER A 139 -14.01 -3.98 -2.23
CA SER A 139 -14.77 -2.83 -2.71
C SER A 139 -14.11 -2.14 -3.91
N CYS A 140 -12.80 -1.84 -3.81
CA CYS A 140 -12.03 -1.29 -4.93
C CYS A 140 -11.99 -2.25 -6.11
N TYR A 141 -11.75 -3.54 -5.87
CA TYR A 141 -11.72 -4.55 -6.91
C TYR A 141 -13.05 -4.65 -7.65
N THR A 142 -14.17 -4.71 -6.92
CA THR A 142 -15.51 -4.84 -7.48
C THR A 142 -15.89 -3.62 -8.32
N ARG A 143 -15.56 -2.41 -7.85
CA ARG A 143 -15.76 -1.17 -8.63
C ARG A 143 -14.98 -1.21 -9.95
N TRP A 144 -13.68 -1.49 -9.89
CA TRP A 144 -12.82 -1.59 -11.07
C TRP A 144 -13.29 -2.69 -12.03
N TYR A 145 -13.67 -3.86 -11.51
CA TYR A 145 -14.18 -4.98 -12.31
C TYR A 145 -15.51 -4.64 -13.01
N ALA A 146 -16.43 -3.95 -12.33
CA ALA A 146 -17.67 -3.51 -12.94
C ALA A 146 -17.42 -2.49 -14.07
N GLU A 147 -16.46 -1.59 -13.90
CA GLU A 147 -16.03 -0.64 -14.94
C GLU A 147 -15.35 -1.35 -16.12
N SER A 148 -14.48 -2.33 -15.86
CA SER A 148 -13.75 -3.07 -16.90
C SER A 148 -14.70 -3.87 -17.79
N ARG A 149 -15.72 -4.49 -17.19
CA ARG A 149 -16.80 -5.19 -17.89
C ARG A 149 -17.60 -4.29 -18.83
N ARG A 150 -17.73 -3.00 -18.53
CA ARG A 150 -18.42 -2.03 -19.41
C ARG A 150 -17.58 -1.59 -20.60
N LEU A 151 -16.25 -1.64 -20.50
CA LEU A 151 -15.34 -1.31 -21.61
C LEU A 151 -15.21 -2.45 -22.62
N LEU A 152 -15.54 -3.68 -22.21
CA LEU A 152 -15.52 -4.88 -23.05
C LEU A 152 -16.89 -5.21 -23.68
N ALA A 153 -17.93 -4.45 -23.35
CA ALA A 153 -19.30 -4.61 -23.85
C ALA A 153 -19.56 -3.61 -25.00
#